data_AF-A0A026WJS2-F1
#
_entry.id   AF-A0A026WJS2-F1
#
_cell.length_a   1.000
_cell.length_b   1.000
_cell.length_c   1.000
_cell.angle_alpha   90.00
_cell.angle_beta   90.00
_cell.angle_gamma   90.00
#
_symmetry.space_group_name_H-M   'P 1'
#
loop_
_entity.id
_entity.type
_entity.pdbx_description
1 polymer ?
#
loop_
_entity_poly.entity_id
_entity_poly.type
_entity_poly.pdbx_seq_one_letter_code
_entity_poly.pdbx_strand_id
1 'polypeptide(L)'
;ELWCNPVWDSLLCWPPTKASTTTKQRCPFVDGFDTTKSVEKKCGYNGRWETQNGTSTNEDSPIGWANYSTCLTPEMLWLHYIVYNNNRDGEMKMEIAEKTRTLEFVGLSISLVALLASLVIFCRFRSLRNTRTRIHKNLFVAMVVQVLIRLTLYIDLAIFRTKPHSPQRGIGNTPVLCEASYALLEYVKTAMFMWMFIEGHFLHNMVTVIFQETSYYRMYRLVGWGCPVLITLAWVIVMAFYYHPKSKCWSGYNLSSYFWILEGPRFAVILLNFLFLLNIIRVLVVKLRQSHTSEIEQVLKAVRAAVVLLPLLGITNILFMIKAPLDNVKNFALWSYSTHFLQSFQGLFIATLYCFLNGEVRVALDKTIAVYLFLRGTDLQIRRQCIFSDCQPHRIPTGKKRQTKDEILHACQTSTVMQCKMRLCISLTKKSQYV
;
A
#
# COMPACT_ATOMS: atom_id res chain seq x y z
N GLU A 1 21.34 32.60 -48.08
CA GLU A 1 20.13 31.76 -47.94
C GLU A 1 19.43 32.12 -46.63
N LEU A 2 18.09 32.06 -46.60
CA LEU A 2 17.32 32.31 -45.37
C LEU A 2 17.17 31.01 -44.58
N TRP A 3 17.34 31.09 -43.27
CA TRP A 3 17.26 29.96 -42.34
C TRP A 3 16.47 30.39 -41.10
N CYS A 4 15.68 29.45 -40.56
CA CYS A 4 15.13 29.58 -39.23
C CYS A 4 16.20 29.26 -38.19
N ASN A 5 16.34 30.13 -37.19
CA ASN A 5 17.29 29.96 -36.09
C ASN A 5 16.93 28.74 -35.22
N PRO A 6 17.93 28.10 -34.59
CA PRO A 6 17.68 27.02 -33.64
C PRO A 6 16.89 27.54 -32.44
N VAL A 7 15.90 26.77 -32.00
CA VAL A 7 15.00 27.15 -30.88
C VAL A 7 14.73 25.96 -29.97
N TRP A 8 14.61 26.24 -28.68
CA TRP A 8 14.15 25.28 -27.68
C TRP A 8 12.70 25.58 -27.35
N ASP A 9 11.79 24.63 -27.57
CA ASP A 9 10.34 24.80 -27.34
C ASP A 9 9.85 24.18 -26.03
N SER A 10 10.77 23.97 -25.07
CA SER A 10 10.54 23.26 -23.79
C SER A 10 10.46 21.74 -23.90
N LEU A 11 10.38 21.16 -25.11
CA LEU A 11 10.33 19.72 -25.33
C LEU A 11 11.51 19.22 -26.18
N LEU A 12 11.79 19.89 -27.29
CA LEU A 12 12.83 19.54 -28.25
C LEU A 12 13.69 20.75 -28.62
N CYS A 13 14.94 20.46 -28.94
CA CYS A 13 15.87 21.43 -29.51
C CYS A 13 15.77 21.34 -31.03
N TRP A 14 15.22 22.37 -31.65
CA TRP A 14 15.06 22.42 -33.10
C TRP A 14 16.32 22.92 -33.77
N PRO A 15 16.89 22.15 -34.72
CA PRO A 15 18.09 22.56 -35.43
C PRO A 15 17.80 23.71 -36.40
N PRO A 16 18.84 24.46 -36.82
CA PRO A 16 18.69 25.45 -37.87
C PRO A 16 18.14 24.79 -39.14
N THR A 17 17.07 25.35 -39.68
CA THR A 17 16.31 24.75 -40.79
C THR A 17 16.18 25.75 -41.93
N LYS A 18 16.39 25.30 -43.17
CA LYS A 18 16.34 26.16 -44.35
C LYS A 18 14.93 26.71 -44.58
N ALA A 19 14.82 27.95 -45.06
CA ALA A 19 13.53 28.57 -45.36
C ALA A 19 12.70 27.72 -46.33
N SER A 20 11.37 27.73 -46.14
CA SER A 20 10.39 26.92 -46.90
C SER A 20 10.57 25.40 -46.79
N THR A 21 11.26 24.92 -45.74
CA THR A 21 11.43 23.47 -45.49
C THR A 21 10.84 23.06 -44.14
N THR A 22 10.50 21.78 -44.01
CA THR A 22 10.00 21.18 -42.77
C THR A 22 11.08 20.31 -42.17
N THR A 23 11.33 20.49 -40.88
CA THR A 23 12.22 19.63 -40.11
C THR A 23 11.39 18.63 -39.30
N LYS A 24 11.92 17.41 -39.17
CA LYS A 24 11.26 16.31 -38.45
C LYS A 24 12.19 15.79 -37.37
N GLN A 25 11.65 15.57 -36.17
CA GLN A 25 12.38 14.96 -35.06
C GLN A 25 11.56 13.85 -34.44
N ARG A 26 12.21 12.87 -33.80
CA ARG A 26 11.51 11.84 -33.02
C ARG A 26 10.82 12.48 -31.82
N CYS A 27 9.68 11.92 -31.44
CA CYS A 27 8.94 12.40 -30.28
C CYS A 27 9.83 12.36 -29.00
N PRO A 28 9.77 13.40 -28.16
CA PRO A 28 10.58 13.48 -26.95
C PRO A 28 10.17 12.41 -25.96
N PHE A 29 11.08 12.09 -25.04
CA PHE A 29 10.83 11.14 -23.96
C PHE A 29 9.98 11.79 -22.86
N VAL A 30 8.66 11.72 -23.04
CA VAL A 30 7.65 12.26 -22.12
C VAL A 30 6.58 11.21 -21.88
N ASP A 31 6.08 11.12 -20.65
CA ASP A 31 4.98 10.20 -20.30
C ASP A 31 3.76 10.43 -21.19
N GLY A 32 3.25 9.35 -21.80
CA GLY A 32 2.11 9.39 -22.73
C GLY A 32 2.49 9.68 -24.19
N PHE A 33 3.78 9.81 -24.52
CA PHE A 33 4.25 9.95 -25.91
C PHE A 33 4.79 8.63 -26.48
N ASP A 34 4.50 8.38 -27.74
CA ASP A 34 5.02 7.28 -28.54
C ASP A 34 6.33 7.69 -29.22
N THR A 35 7.44 7.16 -28.71
CA THR A 35 8.79 7.49 -29.19
C THR A 35 9.10 6.93 -30.59
N THR A 36 8.24 6.06 -31.13
CA THR A 36 8.37 5.55 -32.50
C THR A 36 7.91 6.56 -33.55
N LYS A 37 7.12 7.56 -33.13
CA LYS A 37 6.58 8.59 -34.01
C LYS A 37 7.50 9.81 -34.10
N SER A 38 7.18 10.70 -35.03
CA SER A 38 7.88 11.97 -35.24
C SER A 38 6.95 13.16 -35.13
N VAL A 39 7.52 14.26 -34.64
CA VAL A 39 6.94 15.60 -34.66
C VAL A 39 7.59 16.41 -35.77
N GLU A 40 6.79 17.23 -36.42
CA GLU A 40 7.21 18.06 -37.54
C GLU A 40 7.04 19.54 -37.21
N LYS A 41 7.98 20.35 -37.71
CA LYS A 41 7.96 21.79 -37.55
C LYS A 41 8.39 22.46 -38.84
N LYS A 42 7.66 23.49 -39.26
CA LYS A 42 7.84 24.12 -40.57
C LYS A 42 8.50 25.49 -40.46
N CYS A 43 9.50 25.71 -41.30
CA CYS A 43 10.18 26.99 -41.46
C CYS A 43 9.55 27.75 -42.65
N GLY A 44 9.09 28.98 -42.40
CA GLY A 44 8.48 29.83 -43.41
C GLY A 44 9.49 30.36 -44.43
N TYR A 45 8.98 30.96 -45.50
CA TYR A 45 9.80 31.50 -46.60
C TYR A 45 10.68 32.69 -46.17
N ASN A 46 10.28 33.41 -45.13
CA ASN A 46 10.98 34.57 -44.57
C ASN A 46 12.06 34.21 -43.53
N GLY A 47 12.38 32.92 -43.35
CA GLY A 47 13.35 32.47 -42.36
C GLY A 47 12.84 32.55 -40.91
N ARG A 48 11.51 32.57 -40.71
CA ARG A 48 10.86 32.51 -39.39
C ARG A 48 10.02 31.24 -39.26
N TRP A 49 9.91 30.71 -38.05
CA TRP A 49 9.08 29.54 -37.77
C TRP A 49 7.59 29.84 -38.03
N GLU A 50 6.80 28.83 -38.42
CA GLU A 50 5.36 29.00 -38.63
C GLU A 50 4.56 28.87 -37.33
N THR A 51 3.44 29.59 -37.24
CA THR A 51 2.42 29.45 -36.20
C THR A 51 1.44 28.34 -36.56
N GLN A 52 0.53 28.00 -35.64
CA GLN A 52 -0.50 26.98 -35.87
C GLN A 52 -1.39 27.27 -37.09
N ASN A 53 -1.60 28.55 -37.42
CA ASN A 53 -2.44 28.97 -38.53
C ASN A 53 -1.66 29.07 -39.86
N GLY A 54 -0.40 28.62 -39.88
CA GLY A 54 0.46 28.66 -41.07
C GLY A 54 1.03 30.04 -41.40
N THR A 55 0.85 31.04 -40.53
CA THR A 55 1.49 32.35 -40.66
C THR A 55 2.88 32.34 -40.03
N SER A 56 3.80 33.18 -40.50
CA SER A 56 5.12 33.31 -39.85
C SER A 56 5.03 33.95 -38.47
N THR A 57 5.93 33.57 -37.56
CA THR A 57 6.02 34.16 -36.22
C THR A 57 6.46 35.63 -36.26
N ASN A 58 5.96 36.41 -35.31
CA ASN A 58 6.42 37.77 -35.03
C ASN A 58 7.68 37.74 -34.14
N GLU A 59 8.36 38.89 -34.02
CA GLU A 59 9.59 39.01 -33.23
C GLU A 59 9.38 38.69 -31.74
N ASP A 60 8.17 38.94 -31.23
CA ASP A 60 7.80 38.67 -29.83
C ASP A 60 7.55 37.19 -29.51
N SER A 61 7.48 36.30 -30.52
CA SER A 61 7.21 34.86 -30.31
C SER A 61 7.97 33.99 -31.30
N PRO A 62 9.32 33.92 -31.17
CA PRO A 62 10.19 33.28 -32.16
C PRO A 62 10.15 31.74 -32.16
N ILE A 63 9.46 31.12 -31.20
CA ILE A 63 9.49 29.66 -30.99
C ILE A 63 8.72 28.93 -32.10
N GLY A 64 7.61 29.48 -32.59
CA GLY A 64 6.74 28.82 -33.58
C GLY A 64 6.01 27.59 -33.05
N TRP A 65 5.15 27.01 -33.88
CA TRP A 65 4.28 25.88 -33.54
C TRP A 65 4.81 24.55 -34.07
N ALA A 66 4.67 23.49 -33.28
CA ALA A 66 4.96 22.12 -33.67
C ALA A 66 3.80 21.20 -33.25
N ASN A 67 3.42 20.27 -34.12
CA ASN A 67 2.26 19.40 -33.89
C ASN A 67 2.63 18.18 -33.03
N TYR A 68 2.57 18.31 -31.71
CA TYR A 68 2.81 17.20 -30.79
C TYR A 68 1.64 16.22 -30.67
N SER A 69 0.47 16.50 -31.26
CA SER A 69 -0.68 15.61 -31.18
C SER A 69 -0.43 14.25 -31.83
N THR A 70 0.48 14.20 -32.82
CA THR A 70 0.91 12.95 -33.45
C THR A 70 1.67 12.05 -32.48
N CYS A 71 2.41 12.63 -31.53
CA CYS A 71 3.21 11.91 -30.55
C CYS A 71 2.38 11.24 -29.46
N LEU A 72 1.12 11.62 -29.25
CA LEU A 72 0.28 10.98 -28.22
C LEU A 72 0.02 9.51 -28.58
N THR A 73 0.02 8.65 -27.55
CA THR A 73 -0.51 7.28 -27.70
C THR A 73 -2.02 7.35 -27.95
N PRO A 74 -2.63 6.38 -28.66
CA PRO A 74 -4.05 6.41 -28.97
C PRO A 74 -4.93 6.50 -27.71
N GLU A 75 -4.50 5.90 -26.61
CA GLU A 75 -5.20 5.95 -25.33
C GLU A 75 -5.12 7.34 -24.68
N MET A 76 -3.95 7.97 -24.73
CA MET A 76 -3.77 9.33 -24.21
C MET A 76 -4.50 10.37 -25.06
N LEU A 77 -4.56 10.16 -26.37
CA LEU A 77 -5.34 11.00 -27.28
C LEU A 77 -6.85 10.92 -26.97
N TRP A 78 -7.36 9.72 -26.70
CA TRP A 78 -8.75 9.51 -26.30
C TRP A 78 -9.06 10.19 -24.95
N LEU A 79 -8.15 10.06 -23.97
CA LEU A 79 -8.30 10.74 -22.68
C LEU A 79 -8.25 12.26 -22.85
N HIS A 80 -7.32 12.78 -23.66
CA HIS A 80 -7.21 14.19 -23.96
C HIS A 80 -8.51 14.72 -24.58
N TYR A 81 -9.08 14.01 -25.56
CA TYR A 81 -10.34 14.38 -26.18
C TYR A 81 -11.50 14.48 -25.19
N ILE A 82 -11.68 13.49 -24.29
CA ILE A 82 -12.83 13.48 -23.37
C ILE A 82 -12.67 14.43 -22.19
N VAL A 83 -11.43 14.66 -21.74
CA VAL A 83 -11.14 15.58 -20.64
C VAL A 83 -11.18 17.03 -21.14
N TYR A 84 -10.58 17.33 -22.29
CA TYR A 84 -10.44 18.69 -22.81
C TYR A 84 -11.51 19.11 -23.83
N ASN A 85 -12.55 18.29 -24.08
CA ASN A 85 -13.64 18.66 -25.00
C ASN A 85 -14.29 20.01 -24.66
N ASN A 86 -14.35 20.34 -23.37
CA ASN A 86 -14.83 21.62 -22.85
C ASN A 86 -13.84 22.15 -21.82
N ASN A 87 -13.28 23.35 -22.06
CA ASN A 87 -12.20 23.91 -21.24
C ASN A 87 -12.54 23.95 -19.75
N ARG A 88 -13.78 24.35 -19.40
CA ARG A 88 -14.22 24.46 -18.00
C ARG A 88 -14.39 23.11 -17.30
N ASP A 89 -14.94 22.12 -18.00
CA ASP A 89 -15.13 20.77 -17.46
C ASP A 89 -13.79 20.02 -17.34
N GLY A 90 -12.85 20.29 -18.26
CA GLY A 90 -11.51 19.73 -18.23
C GLY A 90 -10.69 20.24 -17.04
N GLU A 91 -10.72 21.54 -16.77
CA GLU A 91 -10.08 22.14 -15.59
C GLU A 91 -10.62 21.52 -14.30
N MET A 92 -11.94 21.39 -14.16
CA MET A 92 -12.55 20.76 -12.98
C MET A 92 -12.16 19.28 -12.84
N LYS A 93 -12.14 18.50 -13.93
CA LYS A 93 -11.72 17.08 -13.92
C LYS A 93 -10.25 16.92 -13.50
N MET A 94 -9.37 17.83 -13.96
CA MET A 94 -7.95 17.83 -13.60
C MET A 94 -7.72 18.22 -12.13
N GLU A 95 -8.45 19.24 -11.64
CA GLU A 95 -8.40 19.62 -10.23
C GLU A 95 -8.85 18.46 -9.33
N ILE A 96 -9.96 17.80 -9.66
CA ILE A 96 -10.44 16.61 -8.93
C ILE A 96 -9.35 15.53 -8.90
N ALA A 97 -8.72 15.22 -10.04
CA ALA A 97 -7.66 14.21 -10.10
C ALA A 97 -6.44 14.57 -9.23
N GLU A 98 -6.10 15.85 -9.11
CA GLU A 98 -5.04 16.32 -8.22
C GLU A 98 -5.42 16.21 -6.75
N LYS A 99 -6.60 16.70 -6.36
CA LYS A 99 -7.10 16.61 -4.97
C LYS A 99 -7.21 15.16 -4.51
N THR A 100 -7.74 14.30 -5.37
CA THR A 100 -7.87 12.87 -5.08
C THR A 100 -6.51 12.18 -4.92
N ARG A 101 -5.49 12.58 -5.70
CA ARG A 101 -4.13 12.07 -5.56
C ARG A 101 -3.49 12.46 -4.21
N THR A 102 -3.72 13.70 -3.77
CA THR A 102 -3.27 14.15 -2.45
C THR A 102 -3.96 13.39 -1.32
N LEU A 103 -5.28 13.18 -1.44
CA LEU A 103 -6.04 12.36 -0.50
C LEU A 103 -5.47 10.94 -0.42
N GLU A 104 -5.14 10.35 -1.57
CA GLU A 104 -4.57 9.02 -1.62
C GLU A 104 -3.19 8.92 -0.98
N PHE A 105 -2.32 9.90 -1.24
CA PHE A 105 -1.00 9.97 -0.61
C PHE A 105 -1.11 10.02 0.93
N VAL A 106 -2.00 10.86 1.45
CA VAL A 106 -2.24 10.99 2.90
C VAL A 106 -2.84 9.71 3.47
N GLY A 107 -3.86 9.14 2.81
CA GLY A 107 -4.53 7.92 3.27
C GLY A 107 -3.59 6.71 3.30
N LEU A 108 -2.76 6.53 2.27
CA LEU A 108 -1.76 5.46 2.22
C LEU A 108 -0.72 5.59 3.34
N SER A 109 -0.30 6.82 3.66
CA SER A 109 0.65 7.08 4.75
C SER A 109 0.08 6.69 6.12
N ILE A 110 -1.19 7.06 6.39
CA ILE A 110 -1.88 6.68 7.63
C ILE A 110 -2.07 5.16 7.69
N SER A 111 -2.51 4.55 6.60
CA SER A 111 -2.66 3.09 6.48
C SER A 111 -1.34 2.36 6.74
N LEU A 112 -0.21 2.86 6.24
CA LEU A 112 1.10 2.27 6.48
C LEU A 112 1.45 2.21 7.97
N VAL A 113 1.26 3.32 8.69
CA VAL A 113 1.54 3.37 10.13
C VAL A 113 0.68 2.37 10.90
N ALA A 114 -0.63 2.30 10.58
CA ALA A 114 -1.56 1.36 11.21
C ALA A 114 -1.20 -0.11 10.93
N LEU A 115 -0.84 -0.44 9.69
CA LEU A 115 -0.43 -1.79 9.29
C LEU A 115 0.88 -2.22 9.97
N LEU A 116 1.88 -1.33 10.02
CA LEU A 116 3.15 -1.60 10.69
C LEU A 116 2.95 -1.84 12.19
N ALA A 117 2.16 -0.98 12.87
CA ALA A 117 1.82 -1.16 14.27
C ALA A 117 1.14 -2.52 14.52
N SER A 118 0.19 -2.90 13.65
CA SER A 118 -0.52 -4.18 13.76
C SER A 118 0.40 -5.39 13.54
N LEU A 119 1.32 -5.31 12.57
CA LEU A 119 2.32 -6.36 12.34
C LEU A 119 3.24 -6.53 13.56
N VAL A 120 3.69 -5.42 14.17
CA VAL A 120 4.52 -5.46 15.38
C VAL A 120 3.79 -6.16 16.52
N ILE A 121 2.52 -5.81 16.76
CA ILE A 121 1.67 -6.43 17.77
C ILE A 121 1.58 -7.95 17.52
N PHE A 122 1.16 -8.37 16.33
CA PHE A 122 1.01 -9.80 16.03
C PHE A 122 2.33 -10.58 16.05
N CYS A 123 3.46 -9.94 15.77
CA CYS A 123 4.78 -10.56 15.85
C CYS A 123 5.29 -10.69 17.30
N ARG A 124 4.97 -9.74 18.19
CA ARG A 124 5.39 -9.79 19.59
C ARG A 124 4.57 -10.75 20.44
N PHE A 125 3.26 -10.83 20.24
CA PHE A 125 2.39 -11.66 21.06
C PHE A 125 2.34 -13.10 20.55
N ARG A 126 3.19 -13.98 21.11
CA ARG A 126 3.18 -15.42 20.82
C ARG A 126 1.83 -16.08 21.09
N SER A 127 1.07 -15.56 22.07
CA SER A 127 -0.26 -16.05 22.45
C SER A 127 -1.30 -15.96 21.34
N LEU A 128 -1.11 -15.08 20.35
CA LEU A 128 -2.06 -14.86 19.24
C LEU A 128 -1.70 -15.69 17.99
N ARG A 129 -0.75 -16.62 18.09
CA ARG A 129 -0.19 -17.33 16.92
C ARG A 129 -1.04 -18.55 16.54
N ASN A 130 -2.11 -18.29 15.79
CA ASN A 130 -3.02 -19.30 15.24
C ASN A 130 -2.93 -19.32 13.70
N THR A 131 -3.53 -20.34 13.05
CA THR A 131 -3.52 -20.46 11.57
C THR A 131 -4.14 -19.22 10.91
N ARG A 132 -5.27 -18.73 11.44
CA ARG A 132 -5.94 -17.51 10.99
C ARG A 132 -5.03 -16.28 11.05
N THR A 133 -4.33 -16.06 12.16
CA THR A 133 -3.45 -14.88 12.30
C THR A 133 -2.20 -14.98 11.44
N ARG A 134 -1.75 -16.20 11.07
CA ARG A 134 -0.71 -16.36 10.04
C ARG A 134 -1.19 -15.93 8.66
N ILE A 135 -2.43 -16.19 8.29
CA ILE A 135 -3.02 -15.71 7.02
C ILE A 135 -3.09 -14.18 7.04
N HIS A 136 -3.63 -13.59 8.12
CA HIS A 136 -3.69 -12.13 8.31
C HIS A 136 -2.32 -11.45 8.21
N LYS A 137 -1.28 -12.06 8.80
CA LYS A 137 0.10 -11.55 8.68
C LYS A 137 0.58 -11.50 7.23
N ASN A 138 0.31 -12.53 6.43
CA ASN A 138 0.72 -12.53 5.03
C ASN A 138 -0.03 -11.45 4.23
N LEU A 139 -1.34 -11.28 4.48
CA LEU A 139 -2.12 -10.19 3.89
C LEU A 139 -1.55 -8.81 4.27
N PHE A 140 -1.24 -8.60 5.55
CA PHE A 140 -0.66 -7.34 6.03
C PHE A 140 0.73 -7.07 5.44
N VAL A 141 1.56 -8.11 5.30
CA VAL A 141 2.87 -7.97 4.64
C VAL A 141 2.68 -7.57 3.18
N ALA A 142 1.77 -8.21 2.44
CA ALA A 142 1.47 -7.83 1.06
C ALA A 142 0.97 -6.37 0.97
N MET A 143 0.07 -5.95 1.85
CA MET A 143 -0.42 -4.57 1.90
C MET A 143 0.70 -3.57 2.23
N VAL A 144 1.56 -3.85 3.21
CA VAL A 144 2.68 -2.96 3.55
C VAL A 144 3.63 -2.81 2.38
N VAL A 145 4.03 -3.92 1.73
CA VAL A 145 4.94 -3.86 0.59
C VAL A 145 4.30 -3.09 -0.58
N GLN A 146 3.01 -3.32 -0.86
CA GLN A 146 2.27 -2.59 -1.89
C GLN A 146 2.25 -1.08 -1.61
N VAL A 147 1.91 -0.69 -0.37
CA VAL A 147 1.82 0.72 0.05
C VAL A 147 3.20 1.37 -0.02
N LEU A 148 4.27 0.69 0.41
CA LEU A 148 5.64 1.20 0.34
C LEU A 148 6.10 1.46 -1.10
N ILE A 149 5.88 0.50 -2.01
CA ILE A 149 6.24 0.68 -3.43
C ILE A 149 5.45 1.84 -4.03
N ARG A 150 4.13 1.90 -3.76
CA ARG A 150 3.27 2.96 -4.30
C ARG A 150 3.65 4.34 -3.78
N LEU A 151 3.93 4.49 -2.49
CA LEU A 151 4.41 5.74 -1.91
C LEU A 151 5.77 6.15 -2.48
N THR A 152 6.68 5.19 -2.69
CA THR A 152 7.99 5.45 -3.31
C THR A 152 7.83 6.01 -4.72
N LEU A 153 6.96 5.42 -5.54
CA LEU A 153 6.64 5.92 -6.88
C LEU A 153 5.97 7.31 -6.85
N TYR A 154 5.11 7.57 -5.88
CA TYR A 154 4.46 8.88 -5.73
C TYR A 154 5.45 9.98 -5.31
N ILE A 155 6.37 9.66 -4.40
CA ILE A 155 7.44 10.57 -3.98
C ILE A 155 8.38 10.87 -5.15
N ASP A 156 8.80 9.85 -5.91
CA ASP A 156 9.64 10.04 -7.10
C ASP A 156 8.98 10.96 -8.13
N LEU A 157 7.69 10.71 -8.43
CA LEU A 157 6.91 11.55 -9.32
C LEU A 157 6.73 12.99 -8.80
N ALA A 158 6.55 13.17 -7.50
CA ALA A 158 6.44 14.49 -6.89
C ALA A 158 7.77 15.27 -7.00
N ILE A 159 8.90 14.62 -6.70
CA ILE A 159 10.23 15.22 -6.82
C ILE A 159 10.52 15.63 -8.27
N PHE A 160 10.15 14.78 -9.24
CA PHE A 160 10.30 15.08 -10.66
C PHE A 160 9.54 16.36 -11.07
N ARG A 161 8.31 16.53 -10.61
CA ARG A 161 7.50 17.73 -10.90
C ARG A 161 8.08 19.01 -10.29
N THR A 162 8.67 18.93 -9.10
CA THR A 162 9.21 20.12 -8.41
C THR A 162 10.57 20.56 -8.94
N LYS A 163 11.37 19.66 -9.55
CA LYS A 163 12.73 19.98 -10.06
C LYS A 163 12.93 19.55 -11.53
N PRO A 164 12.25 20.20 -12.50
CA PRO A 164 12.32 19.82 -13.91
C PRO A 164 13.73 19.95 -14.55
N HIS A 165 14.63 20.75 -13.95
CA HIS A 165 15.96 21.04 -14.49
C HIS A 165 17.14 20.44 -13.69
N SER A 166 16.88 19.55 -12.74
CA SER A 166 17.96 18.92 -11.96
C SER A 166 18.54 17.68 -12.67
N PRO A 167 19.88 17.49 -12.68
CA PRO A 167 20.54 16.33 -13.32
C PRO A 167 20.30 15.01 -12.57
N GLN A 168 19.78 15.06 -11.34
CA GLN A 168 19.30 13.89 -10.60
C GLN A 168 17.90 13.50 -11.10
N ARG A 169 17.88 12.90 -12.29
CA ARG A 169 16.70 12.23 -12.83
C ARG A 169 16.42 10.99 -11.95
N GLY A 170 15.24 10.90 -11.34
CA GLY A 170 14.83 9.84 -10.42
C GLY A 170 14.72 8.44 -11.06
N ILE A 171 13.81 7.60 -10.55
CA ILE A 171 13.59 6.22 -11.04
C ILE A 171 13.32 6.16 -12.56
N GLY A 172 12.77 7.23 -13.14
CA GLY A 172 12.53 7.35 -14.59
C GLY A 172 13.77 7.45 -15.49
N ASN A 173 14.99 7.65 -14.96
CA ASN A 173 16.21 7.68 -15.78
C ASN A 173 16.73 6.27 -16.11
N THR A 174 16.46 5.32 -15.23
CA THR A 174 16.86 3.92 -15.36
C THR A 174 15.64 3.11 -15.81
N PRO A 175 15.50 2.82 -17.12
CA PRO A 175 14.28 2.21 -17.67
C PRO A 175 13.96 0.87 -16.99
N VAL A 176 15.00 0.05 -16.75
CA VAL A 176 14.87 -1.26 -16.08
C VAL A 176 14.34 -1.13 -14.66
N LEU A 177 14.77 -0.13 -13.89
CA LEU A 177 14.30 0.07 -12.51
C LEU A 177 12.85 0.55 -12.49
N CYS A 178 12.48 1.42 -13.43
CA CYS A 178 11.12 1.90 -13.61
C CYS A 178 10.17 0.74 -13.92
N GLU A 179 10.50 -0.07 -14.94
CA GLU A 179 9.72 -1.25 -15.32
C GLU A 179 9.62 -2.28 -14.19
N ALA A 180 10.74 -2.59 -13.52
CA ALA A 180 10.75 -3.52 -12.40
C ALA A 180 9.88 -3.03 -11.24
N SER A 181 9.86 -1.72 -10.95
CA SER A 181 9.04 -1.15 -9.89
C SER A 181 7.54 -1.26 -10.16
N TYR A 182 7.09 -1.02 -11.40
CA TYR A 182 5.70 -1.22 -11.80
C TYR A 182 5.32 -2.70 -11.86
N ALA A 183 6.20 -3.56 -12.36
CA ALA A 183 6.00 -5.02 -12.33
C ALA A 183 5.83 -5.52 -10.89
N LEU A 184 6.68 -5.05 -9.97
CA LEU A 184 6.63 -5.40 -8.56
C LEU A 184 5.37 -4.85 -7.89
N LEU A 185 4.95 -3.62 -8.21
CA LEU A 185 3.70 -3.04 -7.71
C LEU A 185 2.51 -3.92 -8.10
N GLU A 186 2.40 -4.30 -9.37
CA GLU A 186 1.31 -5.14 -9.87
C GLU A 186 1.38 -6.57 -9.31
N TYR A 187 2.57 -7.12 -9.10
CA TYR A 187 2.76 -8.38 -8.42
C TYR A 187 2.20 -8.35 -7.00
N VAL A 188 2.65 -7.39 -6.20
CA VAL A 188 2.26 -7.32 -4.79
C VAL A 188 0.76 -6.95 -4.66
N LYS A 189 0.23 -6.11 -5.56
CA LYS A 189 -1.22 -5.85 -5.66
C LYS A 189 -2.00 -7.14 -5.93
N THR A 190 -1.56 -7.97 -6.88
CA THR A 190 -2.20 -9.27 -7.18
C THR A 190 -2.09 -10.23 -6.01
N ALA A 191 -0.93 -10.27 -5.33
CA ALA A 191 -0.73 -11.08 -4.14
C ALA A 191 -1.65 -10.65 -2.99
N MET A 192 -1.86 -9.35 -2.79
CA MET A 192 -2.81 -8.84 -1.81
C MET A 192 -4.23 -9.36 -2.10
N PHE A 193 -4.71 -9.27 -3.35
CA PHE A 193 -6.03 -9.81 -3.72
C PHE A 193 -6.12 -11.32 -3.51
N MET A 194 -5.06 -12.06 -3.84
CA MET A 194 -5.02 -13.51 -3.63
C MET A 194 -5.06 -13.88 -2.14
N TRP A 195 -4.32 -13.15 -1.29
CA TRP A 195 -4.35 -13.35 0.17
C TRP A 195 -5.70 -12.99 0.77
N MET A 196 -6.36 -11.94 0.26
CA MET A 196 -7.71 -11.56 0.66
C MET A 196 -8.73 -12.66 0.31
N PHE A 197 -8.57 -13.29 -0.86
CA PHE A 197 -9.39 -14.42 -1.26
C PHE A 197 -9.14 -15.68 -0.43
N ILE A 198 -7.87 -16.00 -0.16
CA ILE A 198 -7.51 -17.12 0.73
C ILE A 198 -8.12 -16.93 2.11
N GLU A 199 -8.11 -15.70 2.62
CA GLU A 199 -8.77 -15.37 3.88
C GLU A 199 -10.29 -15.59 3.82
N GLY A 200 -10.96 -15.09 2.78
CA GLY A 200 -12.40 -15.29 2.56
C GLY A 200 -12.78 -16.77 2.45
N HIS A 201 -12.03 -17.52 1.65
CA HIS A 201 -12.21 -18.98 1.48
C HIS A 201 -11.94 -19.74 2.79
N PHE A 202 -10.90 -19.36 3.54
CA PHE A 202 -10.60 -19.96 4.84
C PHE A 202 -11.75 -19.73 5.84
N LEU A 203 -12.29 -18.52 5.92
CA LEU A 203 -13.44 -18.20 6.77
C LEU A 203 -14.70 -18.96 6.32
N HIS A 204 -14.95 -19.03 5.02
CA HIS A 204 -16.08 -19.78 4.46
C HIS A 204 -16.00 -21.26 4.88
N ASN A 205 -14.86 -21.90 4.68
CA ASN A 205 -14.68 -23.31 5.04
C ASN A 205 -14.81 -23.53 6.54
N MET A 206 -14.21 -22.67 7.38
CA MET A 206 -14.35 -22.78 8.84
C MET A 206 -15.82 -22.72 9.32
N VAL A 207 -16.67 -21.94 8.64
CA VAL A 207 -18.09 -21.79 8.99
C VAL A 207 -18.97 -22.91 8.42
N THR A 208 -18.62 -23.42 7.23
CA THR A 208 -19.46 -24.37 6.46
C THR A 208 -19.06 -25.82 6.61
N VAL A 209 -17.76 -26.12 6.74
CA VAL A 209 -17.26 -27.49 6.82
C VAL A 209 -16.26 -27.64 7.96
N ILE A 210 -16.56 -28.57 8.88
CA ILE A 210 -15.73 -28.86 10.05
C ILE A 210 -14.47 -29.62 9.58
N PHE A 211 -13.41 -28.92 9.17
CA PHE A 211 -12.19 -29.53 8.61
C PHE A 211 -10.93 -29.36 9.49
N GLN A 212 -10.07 -30.40 9.46
CA GLN A 212 -8.76 -30.49 10.15
C GLN A 212 -7.69 -29.52 9.60
N GLU A 213 -7.02 -28.78 10.50
CA GLU A 213 -6.33 -27.51 10.21
C GLU A 213 -4.89 -27.57 9.64
N THR A 214 -4.14 -28.67 9.73
CA THR A 214 -2.66 -28.59 9.66
C THR A 214 -2.03 -28.84 8.28
N SER A 215 -2.61 -29.71 7.45
CA SER A 215 -2.02 -30.10 6.14
C SER A 215 -2.18 -29.02 5.06
N TYR A 216 -3.29 -28.27 5.08
CA TYR A 216 -3.66 -27.36 3.99
C TYR A 216 -2.94 -25.99 4.01
N TYR A 217 -2.36 -25.55 5.13
CA TYR A 217 -1.70 -24.23 5.20
C TYR A 217 -0.52 -24.09 4.23
N ARG A 218 0.22 -25.18 3.96
CA ARG A 218 1.33 -25.15 3.00
C ARG A 218 0.83 -24.88 1.57
N MET A 219 -0.32 -25.44 1.20
CA MET A 219 -0.98 -25.19 -0.08
C MET A 219 -1.45 -23.74 -0.19
N TYR A 220 -2.11 -23.19 0.85
CA TYR A 220 -2.54 -21.79 0.85
C TYR A 220 -1.37 -20.81 0.63
N ARG A 221 -0.21 -21.07 1.24
CA ARG A 221 0.99 -20.25 1.04
C ARG A 221 1.57 -20.34 -0.37
N LEU A 222 1.57 -21.53 -0.98
CA LEU A 222 2.02 -21.71 -2.37
C LEU A 222 1.08 -21.00 -3.33
N VAL A 223 -0.22 -21.12 -3.12
CA VAL A 223 -1.25 -20.47 -3.94
C VAL A 223 -1.20 -18.94 -3.78
N GLY A 224 -1.07 -18.45 -2.55
CA GLY A 224 -1.10 -17.02 -2.22
C GLY A 224 0.07 -16.22 -2.78
N TRP A 225 1.27 -16.79 -2.84
CA TRP A 225 2.45 -16.12 -3.40
C TRP A 225 2.78 -16.57 -4.82
N GLY A 226 2.50 -17.83 -5.19
CA GLY A 226 2.87 -18.41 -6.48
C GLY A 226 1.91 -18.06 -7.62
N CYS A 227 0.60 -18.13 -7.39
CA CYS A 227 -0.39 -17.77 -8.43
C CYS A 227 -0.21 -16.32 -8.93
N PRO A 228 -0.01 -15.31 -8.06
CA PRO A 228 0.32 -13.96 -8.49
C PRO A 228 1.58 -13.86 -9.36
N VAL A 229 2.63 -14.65 -9.09
CA VAL A 229 3.85 -14.65 -9.93
C VAL A 229 3.50 -15.06 -11.35
N LEU A 230 2.73 -16.13 -11.53
CA LEU A 230 2.38 -16.63 -12.85
C LEU A 230 1.56 -15.62 -13.66
N ILE A 231 0.54 -15.03 -13.04
CA ILE A 231 -0.32 -14.03 -13.68
C ILE A 231 0.49 -12.78 -14.06
N THR A 232 1.36 -12.31 -13.17
CA THR A 232 2.15 -11.11 -13.40
C THR A 232 3.27 -11.32 -14.41
N LEU A 233 3.90 -12.49 -14.43
CA LEU A 233 4.89 -12.86 -15.44
C LEU A 233 4.27 -12.90 -16.84
N ALA A 234 3.08 -13.48 -16.99
CA ALA A 234 2.37 -13.48 -18.27
C ALA A 234 2.11 -12.06 -18.79
N TRP A 235 1.67 -11.15 -17.92
CA TRP A 235 1.48 -9.75 -18.27
C TRP A 235 2.80 -9.04 -18.63
N VAL A 236 3.85 -9.22 -17.83
CA VAL A 236 5.19 -8.66 -18.08
C VAL A 236 5.72 -9.07 -19.45
N ILE A 237 5.56 -10.33 -19.84
CA ILE A 237 6.00 -10.83 -21.15
C ILE A 237 5.26 -10.08 -22.28
N VAL A 238 3.94 -9.95 -22.18
CA VAL A 238 3.15 -9.22 -23.19
C VAL A 238 3.57 -7.74 -23.26
N MET A 239 3.78 -7.10 -22.11
CA MET A 239 4.23 -5.70 -22.06
C MET A 239 5.63 -5.51 -22.64
N ALA A 240 6.56 -6.43 -22.40
CA ALA A 240 7.90 -6.39 -22.96
C ALA A 240 7.90 -6.50 -24.49
N PHE A 241 7.01 -7.29 -25.08
CA PHE A 241 6.95 -7.44 -26.54
C PHE A 241 6.22 -6.28 -27.25
N TYR A 242 5.10 -5.80 -26.69
CA TYR A 242 4.22 -4.86 -27.41
C TYR A 242 4.31 -3.40 -26.94
N TYR A 243 4.77 -3.16 -25.70
CA TYR A 243 4.75 -1.83 -25.08
C TYR A 243 6.15 -1.22 -24.91
N HIS A 244 7.15 -2.00 -24.51
CA HIS A 244 8.56 -1.56 -24.41
C HIS A 244 9.12 -0.83 -25.65
N PRO A 245 8.84 -1.23 -26.91
CA PRO A 245 9.36 -0.49 -28.06
C PRO A 245 8.77 0.94 -28.22
N LYS A 246 7.69 1.28 -27.51
CA LYS A 246 6.99 2.57 -27.63
C LYS A 246 7.40 3.57 -26.53
N SER A 247 7.73 3.09 -25.34
CA SER A 247 8.14 3.92 -24.20
C SER A 247 9.26 3.26 -23.37
N LYS A 248 10.20 4.04 -22.82
CA LYS A 248 11.28 3.52 -21.96
C LYS A 248 10.85 3.23 -20.50
N CYS A 249 9.62 3.58 -20.13
CA CYS A 249 9.03 3.16 -18.85
C CYS A 249 7.55 2.87 -19.05
N TRP A 250 7.02 1.93 -18.28
CA TRP A 250 5.60 1.59 -18.24
C TRP A 250 4.78 2.61 -17.44
N SER A 251 5.03 3.91 -17.59
CA SER A 251 4.14 4.94 -17.03
C SER A 251 2.85 4.98 -17.85
N GLY A 252 1.68 4.95 -17.18
CA GLY A 252 0.37 4.95 -17.85
C GLY A 252 -0.08 3.60 -18.41
N TYR A 253 0.56 2.49 -18.05
CA TYR A 253 0.15 1.13 -18.46
C TYR A 253 -1.33 0.80 -18.17
N ASN A 254 -1.93 1.41 -17.14
CA ASN A 254 -3.35 1.26 -16.78
C ASN A 254 -4.32 1.63 -17.91
N LEU A 255 -3.89 2.45 -18.88
CA LEU A 255 -4.72 2.83 -20.03
C LEU A 255 -4.69 1.77 -21.14
N SER A 256 -3.69 0.89 -21.15
CA SER A 256 -3.54 -0.12 -22.21
C SER A 256 -4.53 -1.27 -22.04
N SER A 257 -5.08 -1.79 -23.15
CA SER A 257 -5.98 -2.95 -23.11
C SER A 257 -5.33 -4.20 -22.51
N TYR A 258 -4.00 -4.34 -22.58
CA TYR A 258 -3.27 -5.48 -22.00
C TYR A 258 -3.34 -5.52 -20.47
N PHE A 259 -3.72 -4.41 -19.82
CA PHE A 259 -3.95 -4.35 -18.37
C PHE A 259 -5.06 -5.33 -17.90
N TRP A 260 -5.99 -5.68 -18.78
CA TRP A 260 -7.04 -6.68 -18.48
C TRP A 260 -6.50 -8.08 -18.17
N ILE A 261 -5.28 -8.42 -18.60
CA ILE A 261 -4.62 -9.69 -18.23
C ILE A 261 -4.43 -9.78 -16.71
N LEU A 262 -4.19 -8.66 -16.04
CA LEU A 262 -4.08 -8.57 -14.58
C LEU A 262 -5.44 -8.35 -13.92
N GLU A 263 -6.24 -7.43 -14.44
CA GLU A 263 -7.51 -7.05 -13.82
C GLU A 263 -8.60 -8.13 -13.96
N GLY A 264 -8.65 -8.88 -15.06
CA GLY A 264 -9.61 -9.96 -15.25
C GLY A 264 -9.57 -11.02 -14.15
N PRO A 265 -8.39 -11.63 -13.87
CA PRO A 265 -8.24 -12.56 -12.75
C PRO A 265 -8.56 -11.93 -11.38
N ARG A 266 -8.15 -10.68 -11.14
CA ARG A 266 -8.49 -9.98 -9.88
C ARG A 266 -10.00 -9.83 -9.71
N PHE A 267 -10.70 -9.48 -10.79
CA PHE A 267 -12.14 -9.35 -10.79
C PHE A 267 -12.83 -10.68 -10.47
N ALA A 268 -12.40 -11.77 -11.10
CA ALA A 268 -12.93 -13.11 -10.81
C ALA A 268 -12.76 -13.48 -9.32
N VAL A 269 -11.59 -13.17 -8.76
CA VAL A 269 -11.28 -13.40 -7.34
C VAL A 269 -12.18 -12.57 -6.41
N ILE A 270 -12.43 -11.29 -6.74
CA ILE A 270 -13.34 -10.42 -6.00
C ILE A 270 -14.77 -10.95 -6.05
N LEU A 271 -15.24 -11.37 -7.22
CA LEU A 271 -16.58 -11.93 -7.40
C LEU A 271 -16.78 -13.20 -6.58
N LEU A 272 -15.81 -14.11 -6.57
CA LEU A 272 -15.84 -15.30 -5.73
C LEU A 272 -15.86 -14.96 -4.23
N ASN A 273 -15.07 -13.98 -3.80
CA ASN A 273 -15.07 -13.54 -2.40
C ASN A 273 -16.44 -12.94 -1.99
N PHE A 274 -17.08 -12.20 -2.90
CA PHE A 274 -18.44 -11.71 -2.69
C PHE A 274 -19.45 -12.85 -2.51
N LEU A 275 -19.38 -13.91 -3.33
CA LEU A 275 -20.24 -15.08 -3.17
C LEU A 275 -20.00 -15.80 -1.84
N PHE A 276 -18.74 -15.92 -1.40
CA PHE A 276 -18.41 -16.48 -0.09
C PHE A 276 -18.99 -15.65 1.04
N LEU A 277 -18.91 -14.31 0.96
CA LEU A 277 -19.51 -13.43 1.95
C LEU A 277 -21.03 -13.64 2.05
N LEU A 278 -21.74 -13.69 0.90
CA LEU A 278 -23.18 -13.93 0.90
C LEU A 278 -23.54 -15.28 1.57
N ASN A 279 -22.78 -16.33 1.29
CA ASN A 279 -22.96 -17.63 1.92
C ASN A 279 -22.69 -17.60 3.42
N ILE A 280 -21.61 -16.95 3.87
CA ILE A 280 -21.28 -16.79 5.29
C ILE A 280 -22.40 -16.03 6.01
N ILE A 281 -22.88 -14.91 5.43
CA ILE A 281 -23.99 -14.13 5.99
C ILE A 281 -25.24 -15.00 6.11
N ARG A 282 -25.59 -15.77 5.07
CA ARG A 282 -26.73 -16.70 5.11
C ARG A 282 -26.60 -17.69 6.27
N VAL A 283 -25.45 -18.37 6.38
CA VAL A 283 -25.23 -19.38 7.43
C VAL A 283 -25.23 -18.74 8.83
N LEU A 284 -24.62 -17.57 8.98
CA LEU A 284 -24.60 -16.85 10.26
C LEU A 284 -26.02 -16.44 10.68
N VAL A 285 -26.82 -15.91 9.76
CA VAL A 285 -28.22 -15.53 10.02
C VAL A 285 -29.06 -16.75 10.41
N VAL A 286 -28.89 -17.89 9.72
CA VAL A 286 -29.61 -19.13 10.06
C VAL A 286 -29.22 -19.62 11.46
N LYS A 287 -27.92 -19.65 11.81
CA LYS A 287 -27.45 -20.08 13.13
C LYS A 287 -27.90 -19.14 14.25
N LEU A 288 -27.92 -17.82 14.00
CA LEU A 288 -28.40 -16.83 14.98
C LEU A 288 -29.91 -16.92 15.22
N ARG A 289 -30.71 -17.23 14.19
CA ARG A 289 -32.16 -17.45 14.35
C ARG A 289 -32.49 -18.66 15.24
N GLN A 290 -31.58 -19.60 15.38
CA GLN A 290 -31.78 -20.81 16.20
C GLN A 290 -31.50 -20.57 17.70
N SER A 291 -30.86 -19.46 18.11
CA SER A 291 -30.33 -19.29 19.48
C SER A 291 -31.23 -18.55 20.49
N HIS A 292 -32.51 -18.29 20.20
CA HIS A 292 -33.53 -17.87 21.19
C HIS A 292 -33.14 -16.77 22.21
N THR A 293 -32.49 -15.68 21.77
CA THR A 293 -32.22 -14.46 22.57
C THR A 293 -32.67 -13.21 21.80
N SER A 294 -33.08 -12.13 22.49
CA SER A 294 -33.77 -10.94 21.93
C SER A 294 -33.38 -10.61 20.47
N GLU A 295 -34.21 -11.13 19.55
CA GLU A 295 -33.81 -11.53 18.20
C GLU A 295 -33.35 -10.37 17.31
N ILE A 296 -33.78 -9.15 17.60
CA ILE A 296 -33.59 -8.00 16.71
C ILE A 296 -32.30 -7.25 17.04
N GLU A 297 -31.94 -7.09 18.33
CA GLU A 297 -30.74 -6.35 18.72
C GLU A 297 -29.44 -7.10 18.40
N GLN A 298 -29.43 -8.43 18.55
CA GLN A 298 -28.26 -9.25 18.23
C GLN A 298 -28.07 -9.41 16.72
N VAL A 299 -29.17 -9.53 15.95
CA VAL A 299 -29.12 -9.54 14.48
C VAL A 299 -28.67 -8.17 13.96
N LEU A 300 -29.16 -7.06 14.52
CA LEU A 300 -28.65 -5.72 14.17
C LEU A 300 -27.16 -5.57 14.48
N LYS A 301 -26.67 -6.12 15.60
CA LYS A 301 -25.23 -6.11 15.93
C LYS A 301 -24.42 -6.98 14.97
N ALA A 302 -24.91 -8.16 14.59
CA ALA A 302 -24.25 -9.06 13.66
C ALA A 302 -24.26 -8.53 12.22
N VAL A 303 -25.39 -7.97 11.76
CA VAL A 303 -25.53 -7.30 10.47
C VAL A 303 -24.66 -6.05 10.44
N ARG A 304 -24.62 -5.25 11.51
CA ARG A 304 -23.73 -4.09 11.61
C ARG A 304 -22.26 -4.51 11.57
N ALA A 305 -21.88 -5.60 12.23
CA ALA A 305 -20.53 -6.17 12.15
C ALA A 305 -20.22 -6.72 10.74
N ALA A 306 -21.19 -7.33 10.06
CA ALA A 306 -21.06 -7.82 8.68
C ALA A 306 -20.97 -6.67 7.66
N VAL A 307 -21.75 -5.60 7.84
CA VAL A 307 -21.69 -4.34 7.07
C VAL A 307 -20.36 -3.62 7.30
N VAL A 308 -19.77 -3.75 8.48
CA VAL A 308 -18.40 -3.29 8.75
C VAL A 308 -17.35 -4.22 8.12
N LEU A 309 -17.66 -5.50 7.90
CA LEU A 309 -16.81 -6.45 7.15
C LEU A 309 -16.90 -6.28 5.62
N LEU A 310 -17.99 -5.69 5.11
CA LEU A 310 -18.25 -5.47 3.67
C LEU A 310 -17.12 -4.69 2.94
N PRO A 311 -16.57 -3.60 3.52
CA PRO A 311 -15.45 -2.86 2.94
C PRO A 311 -14.14 -3.67 2.82
N LEU A 312 -13.98 -4.75 3.58
CA LEU A 312 -12.70 -5.44 3.76
C LEU A 312 -12.46 -6.56 2.74
N LEU A 313 -13.51 -7.15 2.17
CA LEU A 313 -13.43 -8.36 1.34
C LEU A 313 -13.36 -8.08 -0.17
N GLY A 314 -13.20 -6.81 -0.57
CA GLY A 314 -13.01 -6.43 -1.96
C GLY A 314 -14.26 -5.91 -2.68
N ILE A 315 -15.39 -5.74 -2.00
CA ILE A 315 -16.57 -5.08 -2.58
C ILE A 315 -16.27 -3.61 -2.93
N THR A 316 -15.47 -2.93 -2.11
CA THR A 316 -14.98 -1.58 -2.41
C THR A 316 -14.13 -1.54 -3.69
N ASN A 317 -13.44 -2.64 -4.01
CA ASN A 317 -12.68 -2.78 -5.25
C ASN A 317 -13.59 -3.02 -6.47
N ILE A 318 -14.85 -3.43 -6.29
CA ILE A 318 -15.85 -3.47 -7.39
C ILE A 318 -16.14 -2.05 -7.89
N LEU A 319 -16.16 -1.05 -6.99
CA LEU A 319 -16.38 0.35 -7.39
C LEU A 319 -15.29 0.87 -8.33
N PHE A 320 -14.05 0.40 -8.18
CA PHE A 320 -12.93 0.73 -9.06
C PHE A 320 -13.10 0.15 -10.48
N MET A 321 -13.84 -0.95 -10.61
CA MET A 321 -14.07 -1.62 -11.90
C MET A 321 -15.19 -0.99 -12.72
N ILE A 322 -16.04 -0.18 -12.10
CA ILE A 322 -17.04 0.60 -12.83
C ILE A 322 -16.28 1.61 -13.68
N LYS A 323 -16.49 1.58 -15.01
CA LYS A 323 -15.89 2.54 -15.93
C LYS A 323 -16.16 3.96 -15.42
N ALA A 324 -15.09 4.75 -15.28
CA ALA A 324 -15.17 6.10 -14.79
C ALA A 324 -16.24 6.89 -15.60
N PRO A 325 -17.30 7.42 -14.94
CA PRO A 325 -18.37 8.13 -15.64
C PRO A 325 -17.89 9.53 -16.00
N LEU A 326 -17.15 9.65 -17.11
CA LEU A 326 -16.57 10.92 -17.59
C LEU A 326 -17.62 11.87 -18.21
N ASP A 327 -18.86 11.41 -18.39
CA ASP A 327 -19.95 12.16 -19.01
C ASP A 327 -20.42 13.33 -18.15
N ASN A 328 -20.40 13.17 -16.82
CA ASN A 328 -20.85 14.18 -15.86
C ASN A 328 -19.76 14.46 -14.81
N VAL A 329 -19.33 15.72 -14.68
CA VAL A 329 -18.29 16.13 -13.72
C VAL A 329 -18.64 15.74 -12.29
N LYS A 330 -19.91 15.88 -11.87
CA LYS A 330 -20.37 15.48 -10.53
C LYS A 330 -20.27 13.98 -10.29
N ASN A 331 -20.65 13.16 -11.28
CA ASN A 331 -20.59 11.70 -11.17
C ASN A 331 -19.13 11.23 -11.17
N PHE A 332 -18.28 11.84 -12.00
CA PHE A 332 -16.84 11.60 -12.00
C PHE A 332 -16.21 11.97 -10.65
N ALA A 333 -16.57 13.13 -10.08
CA ALA A 333 -16.08 13.57 -8.78
C ALA A 333 -16.46 12.58 -7.67
N LEU A 334 -17.74 12.21 -7.59
CA LEU A 334 -18.22 11.27 -6.58
C LEU A 334 -17.52 9.92 -6.72
N TRP A 335 -17.46 9.38 -7.94
CA TRP A 335 -16.78 8.11 -8.21
C TRP A 335 -15.29 8.17 -7.86
N SER A 336 -14.58 9.23 -8.27
CA SER A 336 -13.15 9.40 -8.01
C SER A 336 -12.87 9.53 -6.51
N TYR A 337 -13.54 10.43 -5.79
CA TYR A 337 -13.32 10.59 -4.35
C TYR A 337 -13.65 9.31 -3.58
N SER A 338 -14.78 8.66 -3.87
CA SER A 338 -15.17 7.44 -3.17
C SER A 338 -14.20 6.28 -3.41
N THR A 339 -13.82 6.01 -4.67
CA THR A 339 -12.92 4.90 -5.00
C THR A 339 -11.54 5.07 -4.39
N HIS A 340 -10.92 6.24 -4.57
CA HIS A 340 -9.60 6.51 -4.03
C HIS A 340 -9.60 6.60 -2.50
N PHE A 341 -10.65 7.15 -1.87
CA PHE A 341 -10.78 7.11 -0.41
C PHE A 341 -10.82 5.67 0.11
N LEU A 342 -11.72 4.84 -0.43
CA LEU A 342 -11.87 3.46 0.01
C LEU A 342 -10.58 2.65 -0.19
N GLN A 343 -9.89 2.85 -1.31
CA GLN A 343 -8.62 2.17 -1.60
C GLN A 343 -7.50 2.62 -0.66
N SER A 344 -7.40 3.91 -0.37
CA SER A 344 -6.31 4.48 0.44
C SER A 344 -6.43 4.11 1.92
N PHE A 345 -7.66 4.05 2.42
CA PHE A 345 -7.96 3.70 3.82
C PHE A 345 -8.25 2.21 4.02
N GLN A 346 -8.21 1.39 2.97
CA GLN A 346 -8.42 -0.05 3.06
C GLN A 346 -7.50 -0.68 4.11
N GLY A 347 -6.20 -0.38 4.06
CA GLY A 347 -5.21 -0.89 5.03
C GLY A 347 -5.53 -0.48 6.47
N LEU A 348 -5.94 0.78 6.68
CA LEU A 348 -6.37 1.28 8.00
C LEU A 348 -7.60 0.54 8.53
N PHE A 349 -8.63 0.34 7.69
CA PHE A 349 -9.85 -0.37 8.11
C PHE A 349 -9.54 -1.81 8.51
N ILE A 350 -8.72 -2.51 7.72
CA ILE A 350 -8.35 -3.90 7.98
C ILE A 350 -7.48 -4.01 9.26
N ALA A 351 -6.48 -3.13 9.42
CA ALA A 351 -5.68 -3.07 10.65
C ALA A 351 -6.56 -2.82 11.89
N THR A 352 -7.52 -1.89 11.78
CA THR A 352 -8.43 -1.55 12.88
C THR A 352 -9.31 -2.72 13.27
N LEU A 353 -9.91 -3.42 12.32
CA LEU A 353 -10.85 -4.50 12.61
C LEU A 353 -10.17 -5.78 13.06
N TYR A 354 -9.08 -6.19 12.40
CA TYR A 354 -8.42 -7.46 12.74
C TYR A 354 -7.44 -7.34 13.91
N CYS A 355 -6.86 -6.17 14.16
CA CYS A 355 -5.92 -5.95 15.24
C CYS A 355 -6.50 -5.10 16.38
N PHE A 356 -6.83 -3.82 16.15
CA PHE A 356 -7.17 -2.88 17.25
C PHE A 356 -8.53 -3.13 17.92
N LEU A 357 -9.52 -3.64 17.18
CA LEU A 357 -10.85 -3.99 17.69
C LEU A 357 -10.96 -5.46 18.12
N ASN A 358 -9.90 -6.25 17.96
CA ASN A 358 -9.91 -7.66 18.31
C ASN A 358 -9.80 -7.84 19.83
N GLY A 359 -10.81 -8.49 20.42
CA GLY A 359 -10.90 -8.73 21.86
C GLY A 359 -9.70 -9.51 22.43
N GLU A 360 -9.20 -10.52 21.70
CA GLU A 360 -8.02 -11.29 22.14
C GLU A 360 -6.77 -10.42 22.20
N VAL A 361 -6.61 -9.52 21.22
CA VAL A 361 -5.49 -8.57 21.17
C VAL A 361 -5.58 -7.58 22.32
N ARG A 362 -6.78 -7.02 22.57
CA ARG A 362 -7.01 -6.07 23.67
C ARG A 362 -6.67 -6.69 25.02
N VAL A 363 -7.17 -7.89 25.30
CA VAL A 363 -6.87 -8.60 26.55
C VAL A 363 -5.37 -8.89 26.70
N ALA A 364 -4.69 -9.28 25.63
CA ALA A 364 -3.24 -9.50 25.66
C ALA A 364 -2.45 -8.20 25.90
N LEU A 365 -2.90 -7.10 25.28
CA LEU A 365 -2.30 -5.78 25.45
C LEU A 365 -2.49 -5.27 26.88
N ASP A 366 -3.71 -5.36 27.42
CA ASP A 366 -4.06 -4.93 28.77
C ASP A 366 -3.26 -5.68 29.83
N LYS A 367 -3.12 -7.01 29.68
CA LYS A 367 -2.24 -7.82 30.54
C LYS A 367 -0.80 -7.34 30.51
N THR A 368 -0.29 -7.00 29.33
CA THR A 368 1.09 -6.54 29.16
C THR A 368 1.31 -5.16 29.73
N ILE A 369 0.35 -4.26 29.54
CA ILE A 369 0.34 -2.91 30.12
C ILE A 369 0.25 -3.00 31.64
N ALA A 370 -0.61 -3.84 32.19
CA ALA A 370 -0.72 -4.06 33.64
C ALA A 370 0.59 -4.56 34.24
N VAL A 371 1.26 -5.52 33.60
CA VAL A 371 2.58 -6.01 34.04
C VAL A 371 3.64 -4.90 33.94
N TYR A 372 3.65 -4.13 32.85
CA TYR A 372 4.58 -3.02 32.69
C TYR A 372 4.36 -1.92 33.73
N LEU A 373 3.11 -1.56 34.02
CA LEU A 373 2.76 -0.59 35.06
C LEU A 373 3.15 -1.08 36.45
N PHE A 374 2.95 -2.38 36.75
CA PHE A 374 3.39 -2.99 38.00
C PHE A 374 4.91 -2.96 38.16
N LEU A 375 5.66 -3.29 37.10
CA LEU A 375 7.13 -3.22 37.09
C LEU A 375 7.64 -1.78 37.24
N ARG A 376 6.97 -0.81 36.61
CA ARG A 376 7.32 0.61 36.75
C ARG A 376 7.00 1.15 38.15
N GLY A 377 5.90 0.70 38.76
CA GLY A 377 5.52 1.06 40.13
C GLY A 377 6.49 0.51 41.17
N THR A 378 6.96 -0.72 40.99
CA THR A 378 7.97 -1.34 41.88
C THR A 378 9.34 -0.67 41.73
N ASP A 379 9.77 -0.29 40.52
CA ASP A 379 11.03 0.43 40.30
C ASP A 379 11.01 1.86 40.93
N LEU A 380 9.86 2.53 40.88
CA LEU A 380 9.67 3.83 41.56
C LEU A 380 9.67 3.70 43.10
N GLN A 381 9.12 2.61 43.64
CA GLN A 381 9.17 2.33 45.09
C GLN A 381 10.58 1.97 45.55
N ILE A 382 11.33 1.15 44.80
CA ILE A 382 12.73 0.80 45.11
C ILE A 382 13.61 2.07 45.09
N ARG A 383 13.40 2.99 44.14
CA ARG A 383 14.08 4.30 44.14
C ARG A 383 13.72 5.16 45.35
N ARG A 384 12.46 5.18 45.81
CA ARG A 384 12.06 5.90 47.04
C ARG A 384 12.67 5.28 48.30
N GLN A 385 12.79 3.95 48.38
CA GLN A 385 13.39 3.26 49.53
C GLN A 385 14.91 3.44 49.60
N CYS A 386 15.59 3.56 48.45
CA CYS A 386 17.02 3.88 48.40
C CYS A 386 17.33 5.33 48.77
N ILE A 387 16.40 6.28 48.55
CA ILE A 387 16.56 7.68 48.99
C ILE A 387 16.40 7.81 50.52
N PHE A 388 15.73 6.85 51.17
CA PHE A 388 15.47 6.89 52.63
C PHE A 388 16.43 6.02 53.46
N SER A 389 17.30 5.24 52.82
CA SER A 389 18.26 4.36 53.50
C SER A 389 19.69 4.84 53.26
N ASP A 390 20.01 6.05 53.71
CA ASP A 390 21.40 6.49 53.83
C ASP A 390 21.85 6.42 55.30
N CYS A 391 23.02 5.79 55.48
CA CYS A 391 23.87 5.72 56.67
C CYS A 391 23.37 5.06 57.97
N GLN A 392 23.73 3.77 58.16
CA GLN A 392 24.38 3.30 59.40
C GLN A 392 25.14 1.97 59.15
N PRO A 393 26.48 1.92 59.36
CA PRO A 393 27.25 0.71 59.17
C PRO A 393 27.26 -0.12 60.48
N HIS A 394 26.55 -1.25 60.50
CA HIS A 394 26.62 -2.18 61.64
C HIS A 394 27.83 -3.12 61.53
N ARG A 395 28.70 -3.00 62.54
CA ARG A 395 29.83 -3.86 62.90
C ARG A 395 29.35 -5.29 63.24
N ILE A 396 30.04 -6.31 62.72
CA ILE A 396 29.86 -7.72 63.08
C ILE A 396 30.82 -8.09 64.23
N PRO A 397 30.37 -8.76 65.31
CA PRO A 397 31.23 -9.59 66.13
C PRO A 397 30.88 -11.08 66.04
N THR A 398 31.92 -11.89 65.95
CA THR A 398 31.93 -13.36 65.90
C THR A 398 31.80 -13.99 67.29
N GLY A 399 31.01 -15.06 67.45
CA GLY A 399 31.07 -15.92 68.63
C GLY A 399 30.04 -17.06 68.66
N LYS A 400 30.52 -18.31 68.55
CA LYS A 400 29.76 -19.59 68.63
C LYS A 400 29.08 -19.81 70.00
N LYS A 401 27.88 -20.40 70.02
CA LYS A 401 27.62 -21.75 70.60
C LYS A 401 26.17 -22.23 70.37
N ARG A 402 26.07 -23.55 70.37
CA ARG A 402 25.05 -24.51 69.93
C ARG A 402 23.98 -24.74 71.01
N GLN A 403 22.68 -24.63 70.68
CA GLN A 403 21.64 -25.44 71.34
C GLN A 403 20.31 -25.48 70.56
N THR A 404 19.82 -26.71 70.42
CA THR A 404 18.44 -27.21 70.22
C THR A 404 17.63 -26.77 68.98
N LYS A 405 17.48 -27.72 68.04
CA LYS A 405 16.42 -27.77 67.03
C LYS A 405 15.09 -27.97 67.76
N ASP A 406 14.26 -26.94 67.84
CA ASP A 406 12.78 -27.03 67.80
C ASP A 406 12.09 -25.64 67.83
N GLU A 407 12.81 -24.52 67.96
CA GLU A 407 12.21 -23.17 67.92
C GLU A 407 12.47 -22.33 66.64
N ILE A 408 13.03 -22.90 65.57
CA ILE A 408 13.31 -22.16 64.32
C ILE A 408 12.22 -22.37 63.25
N LEU A 409 11.13 -23.08 63.57
CA LEU A 409 10.03 -23.29 62.62
C LEU A 409 9.01 -22.12 62.59
N HIS A 410 9.16 -21.09 63.43
CA HIS A 410 8.19 -19.99 63.50
C HIS A 410 8.69 -18.60 63.08
N ALA A 411 9.98 -18.46 62.72
CA ALA A 411 10.57 -17.17 62.33
C ALA A 411 11.10 -17.11 60.89
N CYS A 412 10.95 -18.18 60.10
CA CYS A 412 11.43 -18.23 58.71
C CYS A 412 10.28 -18.10 57.69
N GLN A 413 9.29 -17.27 58.01
CA GLN A 413 8.10 -17.05 57.18
C GLN A 413 7.82 -15.56 56.99
N THR A 414 8.85 -14.75 56.75
CA THR A 414 8.63 -13.40 56.20
C THR A 414 9.87 -12.93 55.44
N SER A 415 9.62 -12.55 54.17
CA SER A 415 10.43 -11.65 53.36
C SER A 415 11.74 -12.15 52.72
N THR A 416 11.67 -12.22 51.39
CA THR A 416 12.69 -11.67 50.46
C THR A 416 13.93 -12.51 50.14
N VAL A 417 13.78 -13.72 49.58
CA VAL A 417 14.90 -14.40 48.87
C VAL A 417 14.54 -14.96 47.48
N MET A 418 13.27 -14.96 47.04
CA MET A 418 12.93 -15.63 45.77
C MET A 418 13.14 -14.80 44.49
N GLN A 419 13.38 -13.49 44.57
CA GLN A 419 13.53 -12.63 43.37
C GLN A 419 14.97 -12.46 42.87
N CYS A 420 15.99 -12.81 43.65
CA CYS A 420 17.38 -12.69 43.19
C CYS A 420 17.82 -13.85 42.26
N LYS A 421 17.11 -14.98 42.26
CA LYS A 421 17.46 -16.15 41.43
C LYS A 421 17.06 -16.04 39.95
N MET A 422 16.23 -15.07 39.55
CA MET A 422 15.76 -14.98 38.16
C MET A 422 16.61 -14.04 37.28
N ARG A 423 17.37 -13.11 37.87
CA ARG A 423 18.29 -12.23 37.10
C ARG A 423 19.61 -12.89 36.74
N LEU A 424 20.05 -13.93 37.47
CA LEU A 424 21.28 -14.67 37.12
C LEU A 424 21.11 -15.62 35.92
N CYS A 425 19.89 -16.13 35.65
CA CYS A 425 19.66 -17.05 34.51
C CYS A 425 19.67 -16.37 33.13
N ILE A 426 19.48 -15.05 33.05
CA ILE A 426 19.43 -14.31 31.77
C ILE A 426 20.81 -13.81 31.33
N SER A 427 21.77 -13.69 32.26
CA SER A 427 23.14 -13.29 31.91
C SER A 427 24.01 -14.48 31.45
N LEU A 428 23.75 -15.69 31.96
CA LEU A 428 24.55 -16.89 31.62
C LEU A 428 24.17 -17.55 30.28
N THR A 429 22.99 -17.28 29.72
CA THR A 429 22.59 -17.81 28.39
C THR A 429 23.17 -17.03 27.20
N LYS A 430 23.84 -15.90 27.43
CA LYS A 430 24.54 -15.13 26.37
C LYS A 430 26.01 -15.53 26.16
N LYS A 431 26.55 -16.50 26.91
CA LYS A 431 27.97 -16.88 26.85
C LYS A 431 28.25 -18.32 26.36
N SER A 432 27.26 -19.01 25.80
CA SER A 432 27.40 -20.35 25.21
C SER A 432 27.03 -20.36 23.73
N GLN A 433 27.78 -19.61 22.92
CA GLN A 433 27.80 -19.77 21.46
C GLN A 433 29.17 -19.36 20.90
N TYR A 434 30.23 -19.98 21.44
CA TYR A 434 31.51 -20.23 20.78
C TYR A 434 32.09 -21.48 21.47
N VAL A 435 31.64 -22.63 20.99
CA VAL A 435 32.26 -23.97 20.80
C VAL A 435 31.12 -24.92 20.48
#